data_AF-A0A1L7X8D6-F1
#
_entry.id   AF-A0A1L7X8D6-F1
#
_cell.length_a   1.000
_cell.length_b   1.000
_cell.length_c   1.000
_cell.angle_alpha   90.00
_cell.angle_beta   90.00
_cell.angle_gamma   90.00
#
_symmetry.space_group_name_H-M   'P 1'
#
loop_
_entity.id
_entity.type
_entity.pdbx_description
1 polymer ?
#
loop_
_entity_poly.entity_id
_entity_poly.type
_entity_poly.pdbx_seq_one_letter_code
_entity_poly.pdbx_strand_id
1 'polypeptide(L)'
;MHSALTLSILVLFSRLAIAALPFGNIGPEGTVLFLNGFHFLSGNASAEISANHYCTILSDDFLQCTVYTTGTTPAHLAGIEYIISPNLFATLPMEERQLWHSHSYEVTSGFLIEPHMPSSIDLSIMSNVLVGTYGKTAHTWRFDAQNKTVPEGIPELVMGYTEDGQITPDFVTKRDVLFGVNSTEIREQRENITKPVLIEGADSWVS
;
A
#
# COMPACT_ATOMS: atom_id res chain seq x y z
N MET A 1 -45.45 47.37 -38.08
CA MET A 1 -45.59 45.91 -38.24
C MET A 1 -44.21 45.28 -38.09
N HIS A 2 -44.03 44.47 -37.03
CA HIS A 2 -42.93 43.52 -36.75
C HIS A 2 -41.53 44.14 -36.52
N SER A 3 -40.71 43.71 -35.56
CA SER A 3 -40.74 42.58 -34.64
C SER A 3 -39.84 42.90 -33.44
N ALA A 4 -40.27 42.60 -32.22
CA ALA A 4 -39.43 42.68 -31.02
C ALA A 4 -38.57 41.41 -30.93
N LEU A 5 -37.25 41.56 -30.90
CA LEU A 5 -36.31 40.46 -30.68
C LEU A 5 -36.24 40.17 -29.17
N THR A 6 -36.98 39.16 -28.71
CA THR A 6 -36.83 38.61 -27.36
C THR A 6 -35.56 37.78 -27.29
N LEU A 7 -34.56 38.28 -26.57
CA LEU A 7 -33.33 37.55 -26.28
C LEU A 7 -33.59 36.58 -25.11
N SER A 8 -33.84 35.31 -25.42
CA SER A 8 -33.94 34.25 -24.40
C SER A 8 -32.55 33.96 -23.84
N ILE A 9 -32.28 34.40 -22.61
CA ILE A 9 -31.10 34.00 -21.85
C ILE A 9 -31.31 32.55 -21.40
N LEU A 10 -30.69 31.61 -22.10
CA LEU A 10 -30.62 30.22 -21.67
C LEU A 10 -29.60 30.14 -20.52
N VAL A 11 -30.06 30.22 -19.28
CA VAL A 11 -29.21 29.94 -18.11
C VAL A 11 -28.96 28.44 -18.08
N LEU A 12 -27.84 28.00 -18.67
CA LEU A 12 -27.31 26.66 -18.40
C LEU A 12 -26.87 26.62 -16.94
N PHE A 13 -27.73 26.12 -16.06
CA PHE A 13 -27.28 25.57 -14.79
C PHE A 13 -26.48 24.31 -15.11
N SER A 14 -25.16 24.44 -15.20
CA SER A 14 -24.26 23.30 -15.10
C SER A 14 -24.50 22.68 -13.72
N ARG A 15 -25.21 21.56 -13.69
CA ARG A 15 -25.15 20.68 -12.53
C ARG A 15 -23.71 20.18 -12.48
N LEU A 16 -22.87 20.84 -11.69
CA LEU A 16 -21.70 20.21 -11.11
C LEU A 16 -22.21 19.10 -10.21
N ALA A 17 -22.54 17.96 -10.83
CA ALA A 17 -22.60 16.71 -10.12
C ALA A 17 -21.17 16.44 -9.69
N ILE A 18 -20.83 16.83 -8.45
CA ILE A 18 -19.72 16.21 -7.76
C ILE A 18 -20.17 14.77 -7.58
N ALA A 19 -19.80 13.90 -8.52
CA ALA A 19 -19.98 12.47 -8.36
C ALA A 19 -19.21 12.10 -7.09
N ALA A 20 -19.94 11.79 -6.02
CA ALA A 20 -19.34 11.12 -4.88
C ALA A 20 -18.75 9.82 -5.43
N LEU A 21 -17.41 9.73 -5.44
CA LEU A 21 -16.73 8.50 -5.84
C LEU A 21 -17.25 7.38 -4.93
N PRO A 22 -17.73 6.25 -5.47
CA PRO A 22 -18.17 5.14 -4.64
C PRO A 22 -16.99 4.63 -3.81
N PHE A 23 -17.27 4.28 -2.55
CA PHE A 23 -16.30 3.58 -1.70
C PHE A 23 -15.71 2.38 -2.48
N GLY A 24 -14.38 2.30 -2.56
CA GLY A 24 -13.67 1.18 -3.18
C GLY A 24 -13.22 1.35 -4.64
N ASN A 25 -13.53 2.45 -5.34
CA ASN A 25 -13.01 2.66 -6.70
C ASN A 25 -11.88 3.69 -6.75
N ILE A 26 -10.67 3.26 -6.38
CA ILE A 26 -9.43 3.91 -6.80
C ILE A 26 -8.48 2.76 -7.19
N GLY A 27 -8.10 2.63 -8.47
CA GLY A 27 -7.09 1.65 -8.90
C GLY A 27 -7.45 0.80 -10.14
N PRO A 28 -6.59 -0.16 -10.52
CA PRO A 28 -6.86 -1.16 -11.57
C PRO A 28 -8.14 -1.96 -11.29
N GLU A 29 -8.71 -2.56 -12.34
CA GLU A 29 -9.99 -3.30 -12.28
C GLU A 29 -10.03 -4.31 -11.13
N GLY A 30 -11.06 -4.22 -10.29
CA GLY A 30 -11.25 -5.13 -9.15
C GLY A 30 -10.53 -4.73 -7.86
N THR A 31 -9.84 -3.58 -7.82
CA THR A 31 -9.24 -3.08 -6.58
C THR A 31 -10.31 -2.90 -5.49
N VAL A 32 -10.05 -3.44 -4.31
CA VAL A 32 -10.95 -3.38 -3.15
C VAL A 32 -10.25 -2.92 -1.87
N LEU A 33 -8.92 -2.87 -1.87
CA LEU A 33 -8.11 -2.37 -0.75
C LEU A 33 -7.08 -1.36 -1.26
N PHE A 34 -6.88 -0.30 -0.47
CA PHE A 34 -5.82 0.68 -0.65
C PHE A 34 -4.92 0.71 0.58
N LEU A 35 -3.72 0.14 0.45
CA LEU A 35 -2.77 0.05 1.55
C LEU A 35 -1.60 1.01 1.34
N ASN A 36 -1.18 1.70 2.39
CA ASN A 36 0.11 2.38 2.41
C ASN A 36 1.03 1.69 3.42
N GLY A 37 2.20 1.26 2.95
CA GLY A 37 3.22 0.59 3.74
C GLY A 37 4.61 1.16 3.49
N PHE A 38 5.58 0.68 4.26
CA PHE A 38 6.98 1.03 4.09
C PHE A 38 7.79 -0.19 3.69
N HIS A 39 8.60 -0.05 2.66
CA HIS A 39 9.57 -1.06 2.26
C HIS A 39 10.99 -0.50 2.35
N PHE A 40 11.97 -1.37 2.15
CA PHE A 40 13.33 -1.01 1.79
C PHE A 40 13.86 -1.88 0.65
N LEU A 41 14.91 -1.43 -0.03
CA LEU A 41 15.55 -2.23 -1.08
C LEU A 41 16.26 -3.45 -0.47
N SER A 42 15.99 -4.65 -0.99
CA SER A 42 16.68 -5.88 -0.55
C SER A 42 18.21 -5.70 -0.61
N GLY A 43 18.90 -5.93 0.52
CA GLY A 43 20.35 -5.72 0.65
C GLY A 43 20.79 -4.28 0.96
N ASN A 44 19.85 -3.33 1.05
CA ASN A 44 20.11 -1.94 1.44
C ASN A 44 18.95 -1.35 2.26
N ALA A 45 18.92 -1.65 3.56
CA ALA A 45 17.86 -1.18 4.47
C ALA A 45 17.78 0.34 4.61
N SER A 46 18.82 1.10 4.26
CA SER A 46 18.79 2.56 4.26
C SER A 46 18.02 3.16 3.07
N ALA A 47 17.68 2.35 2.06
CA ALA A 47 16.85 2.77 0.94
C ALA A 47 15.37 2.69 1.32
N GLU A 48 14.90 3.64 2.12
CA GLU A 48 13.51 3.69 2.60
C GLU A 48 12.52 4.04 1.48
N ILE A 49 11.41 3.32 1.44
CA ILE A 49 10.40 3.44 0.39
C ILE A 49 9.03 3.52 1.06
N SER A 50 8.19 4.48 0.65
CA SER A 50 6.75 4.45 0.94
C SER A 50 6.02 4.01 -0.32
N ALA A 51 5.13 3.03 -0.15
CA ALA A 51 4.48 2.34 -1.25
C ALA A 51 2.95 2.38 -1.09
N ASN A 52 2.26 2.82 -2.14
CA ASN A 52 0.81 2.80 -2.26
C ASN A 52 0.37 1.56 -3.04
N HIS A 53 -0.30 0.64 -2.37
CA HIS A 53 -0.78 -0.63 -2.93
C HIS A 53 -2.26 -0.51 -3.25
N TYR A 54 -2.61 -0.87 -4.48
CA TYR A 54 -4.00 -1.02 -4.91
C TYR A 54 -4.25 -2.50 -5.17
N CYS A 55 -4.95 -3.14 -4.22
CA CYS A 55 -5.01 -4.59 -4.15
C CYS A 55 -6.38 -5.14 -4.56
N THR A 56 -6.33 -6.22 -5.32
CA THR A 56 -7.47 -7.06 -5.69
C THR A 56 -7.38 -8.39 -4.96
N ILE A 57 -8.51 -8.90 -4.47
CA ILE A 57 -8.60 -10.23 -3.88
C ILE A 57 -8.83 -11.24 -5.01
N LEU A 58 -7.90 -12.17 -5.20
CA LEU A 58 -8.02 -13.24 -6.20
C LEU A 58 -8.64 -14.52 -5.62
N SER A 59 -8.39 -14.79 -4.35
CA SER A 59 -8.98 -15.88 -3.56
C SER A 59 -8.82 -15.59 -2.07
N ASP A 60 -9.38 -16.44 -1.21
CA ASP A 60 -9.21 -16.33 0.25
C ASP A 60 -7.73 -16.36 0.69
N ASP A 61 -6.84 -16.95 -0.12
CA ASP A 61 -5.43 -17.11 0.19
C ASP A 61 -4.49 -16.19 -0.62
N PHE A 62 -5.03 -15.31 -1.49
CA PHE A 62 -4.21 -14.58 -2.45
C PHE A 62 -4.79 -13.22 -2.83
N LEU A 63 -4.03 -12.16 -2.56
CA LEU A 63 -4.22 -10.81 -3.09
C LEU A 63 -3.09 -10.45 -4.06
N GLN A 64 -3.41 -9.62 -5.06
CA GLN A 64 -2.41 -9.02 -5.94
C GLN A 64 -2.57 -7.50 -5.91
N CYS A 65 -1.45 -6.77 -5.96
CA CYS A 65 -1.45 -5.33 -5.89
C CYS A 65 -0.60 -4.71 -7.00
N THR A 66 -1.09 -3.61 -7.58
CA THR A 66 -0.21 -2.65 -8.27
C THR A 66 0.31 -1.65 -7.25
N VAL A 67 1.61 -1.36 -7.31
CA VAL A 67 2.29 -0.50 -6.35
C VAL A 67 2.69 0.81 -7.02
N TYR A 68 2.40 1.93 -6.37
CA TYR A 68 2.73 3.27 -6.83
C TYR A 68 3.62 4.01 -5.85
N THR A 69 4.48 4.89 -6.38
CA THR A 69 5.34 5.75 -5.58
C THR A 69 4.52 6.82 -4.86
N THR A 70 4.57 6.81 -3.53
CA THR A 70 3.91 7.82 -2.69
C THR A 70 4.46 9.23 -2.98
N GLY A 71 3.58 10.23 -3.07
CA GLY A 71 3.98 11.64 -3.19
C GLY A 71 4.41 12.12 -4.58
N THR A 72 4.29 11.29 -5.64
CA THR A 72 4.50 11.70 -7.03
C THR A 72 3.18 12.08 -7.72
N THR A 73 3.19 13.03 -8.67
CA THR A 73 1.99 13.44 -9.42
C THR A 73 2.31 13.69 -10.91
N PRO A 74 1.78 12.88 -11.84
CA PRO A 74 1.02 11.65 -11.59
C PRO A 74 1.86 10.62 -10.84
N ALA A 75 1.21 9.74 -10.07
CA ALA A 75 1.93 8.73 -9.32
C ALA A 75 2.61 7.73 -10.29
N HIS A 76 3.90 7.49 -10.10
CA HIS A 76 4.61 6.50 -10.91
C HIS A 76 4.20 5.08 -10.49
N LEU A 77 3.92 4.20 -11.48
CA LEU A 77 3.75 2.77 -11.23
C LEU A 77 5.12 2.21 -10.84
N ALA A 78 5.29 1.97 -9.54
CA ALA A 78 6.54 1.48 -8.97
C ALA A 78 6.74 -0.01 -9.27
N GLY A 79 5.68 -0.82 -9.21
CA GLY A 79 5.79 -2.25 -9.42
C GLY A 79 4.54 -3.03 -9.02
N ILE A 80 4.76 -4.23 -8.52
CA ILE A 80 3.72 -5.16 -8.10
C ILE A 80 4.04 -5.80 -6.75
N GLU A 81 3.00 -6.23 -6.07
CA GLU A 81 3.10 -7.09 -4.90
C GLU A 81 2.10 -8.25 -5.01
N TYR A 82 2.54 -9.42 -4.56
CA TYR A 82 1.67 -10.56 -4.28
C TYR A 82 1.64 -10.80 -2.78
N ILE A 83 0.44 -10.93 -2.23
CA ILE A 83 0.23 -11.17 -0.80
C ILE A 83 -0.50 -12.50 -0.65
N ILE A 84 0.09 -13.43 0.11
CA ILE A 84 -0.47 -14.77 0.28
C ILE A 84 -0.65 -15.16 1.75
N SER A 85 -1.58 -16.06 2.00
CA SER A 85 -1.82 -16.59 3.34
C SER A 85 -0.67 -17.48 3.85
N PRO A 86 -0.58 -17.72 5.18
CA PRO A 86 0.36 -18.70 5.74
C PRO A 86 0.23 -20.09 5.12
N ASN A 87 -0.99 -20.52 4.80
CA ASN A 87 -1.23 -21.85 4.26
C ASN A 87 -0.61 -21.98 2.88
N LEU A 88 -0.81 -20.99 2.00
CA LEU A 88 -0.22 -21.00 0.66
C LEU A 88 1.31 -20.83 0.73
N PHE A 89 1.80 -19.93 1.59
CA PHE A 89 3.23 -19.73 1.81
C PHE A 89 3.94 -21.01 2.27
N ALA A 90 3.33 -21.79 3.17
CA ALA A 90 3.87 -23.06 3.64
C ALA A 90 4.01 -24.14 2.55
N THR A 91 3.37 -23.97 1.39
CA THR A 91 3.52 -24.88 0.25
C THR A 91 4.70 -24.54 -0.65
N LEU A 92 5.25 -23.32 -0.53
CA LEU A 92 6.34 -22.86 -1.38
C LEU A 92 7.65 -23.60 -1.05
N PRO A 93 8.51 -23.86 -2.06
CA PRO A 93 9.88 -24.32 -1.84
C PRO A 93 10.66 -23.33 -0.97
N MET A 94 11.62 -23.83 -0.17
CA MET A 94 12.38 -22.99 0.75
C MET A 94 13.12 -21.84 0.05
N GLU A 95 13.69 -22.10 -1.13
CA GLU A 95 14.37 -21.08 -1.95
C GLU A 95 13.43 -19.94 -2.37
N GLU A 96 12.19 -20.28 -2.72
CA GLU A 96 11.19 -19.28 -3.11
C GLU A 96 10.76 -18.45 -1.92
N ARG A 97 10.60 -19.05 -0.72
CA ARG A 97 10.22 -18.33 0.50
C ARG A 97 11.17 -17.19 0.84
N GLN A 98 12.46 -17.32 0.52
CA GLN A 98 13.47 -16.28 0.79
C GLN A 98 13.20 -14.96 0.06
N LEU A 99 12.29 -14.96 -0.91
CA LEU A 99 11.90 -13.79 -1.69
C LEU A 99 10.68 -13.05 -1.10
N TRP A 100 10.18 -13.49 0.06
CA TRP A 100 8.98 -12.98 0.71
C TRP A 100 9.29 -12.37 2.07
N HIS A 101 8.49 -11.39 2.46
CA HIS A 101 8.53 -10.76 3.78
C HIS A 101 7.22 -11.00 4.54
N SER A 102 7.28 -11.05 5.87
CA SER A 102 6.07 -11.15 6.71
C SER A 102 5.48 -9.78 7.01
N HIS A 103 4.15 -9.66 6.97
CA HIS A 103 3.47 -8.39 7.31
C HIS A 103 3.22 -8.21 8.81
N SER A 104 3.60 -9.18 9.64
CA SER A 104 3.28 -9.20 11.08
C SER A 104 3.79 -7.95 11.81
N TYR A 105 5.03 -7.55 11.55
CA TYR A 105 5.57 -6.34 12.16
C TYR A 105 4.97 -5.07 11.56
N GLU A 106 4.83 -4.98 10.24
CA GLU A 106 4.29 -3.79 9.58
C GLU A 106 2.86 -3.49 10.06
N VAL A 107 2.04 -4.53 10.22
CA VAL A 107 0.71 -4.42 10.79
C VAL A 107 0.77 -3.96 12.25
N THR A 108 1.53 -4.67 13.09
CA THR A 108 1.50 -4.38 14.54
C THR A 108 2.22 -3.10 14.95
N SER A 109 3.13 -2.59 14.12
CA SER A 109 3.84 -1.31 14.32
C SER A 109 3.04 -0.09 13.88
N GLY A 110 1.95 -0.26 13.12
CA GLY A 110 1.22 0.84 12.49
C GLY A 110 1.85 1.33 11.17
N PHE A 111 2.86 0.62 10.64
CA PHE A 111 3.52 0.98 9.39
C PHE A 111 2.67 0.68 8.17
N LEU A 112 1.94 -0.44 8.17
CA LEU A 112 0.93 -0.74 7.16
C LEU A 112 -0.43 -0.17 7.60
N ILE A 113 -1.06 0.65 6.76
CA ILE A 113 -2.36 1.27 7.03
C ILE A 113 -3.27 1.16 5.81
N GLU A 114 -4.58 1.27 6.03
CA GLU A 114 -5.61 1.52 5.01
C GLU A 114 -6.06 3.00 5.13
N PRO A 115 -5.38 3.94 4.47
CA PRO A 115 -5.67 5.36 4.66
C PRO A 115 -7.09 5.74 4.21
N HIS A 116 -7.60 6.83 4.79
CA HIS A 116 -8.93 7.39 4.49
C HIS A 116 -10.13 6.51 4.84
N MET A 117 -9.91 5.36 5.47
CA MET A 117 -10.96 4.52 6.04
C MET A 117 -11.12 4.79 7.54
N PRO A 118 -12.31 4.54 8.12
CA PRO A 118 -12.48 4.59 9.58
C PRO A 118 -11.50 3.63 10.27
N SER A 119 -10.97 4.02 11.44
CA SER A 119 -9.99 3.21 12.18
C SER A 119 -10.48 1.80 12.52
N SER A 120 -11.79 1.61 12.71
CA SER A 120 -12.37 0.28 12.93
C SER A 120 -12.30 -0.62 11.68
N ILE A 121 -12.36 -0.04 10.49
CA ILE A 121 -12.23 -0.78 9.23
C ILE A 121 -10.76 -1.13 8.98
N ASP A 122 -9.86 -0.15 9.14
CA ASP A 122 -8.41 -0.38 9.10
C ASP A 122 -8.01 -1.50 10.07
N LEU A 123 -8.41 -1.40 11.35
CA LEU A 123 -8.12 -2.41 12.36
C LEU A 123 -8.60 -3.80 11.94
N SER A 124 -9.82 -3.91 11.39
CA SER A 124 -10.38 -5.18 10.94
C SER A 124 -9.61 -5.78 9.76
N ILE A 125 -9.22 -4.98 8.77
CA ILE A 125 -8.41 -5.43 7.64
C ILE A 125 -7.05 -5.90 8.14
N MET A 126 -6.41 -5.11 8.99
CA MET A 126 -5.10 -5.41 9.55
C MET A 126 -5.10 -6.67 10.41
N SER A 127 -6.09 -6.83 11.29
CA SER A 127 -6.16 -7.97 12.21
C SER A 127 -6.59 -9.27 11.53
N ASN A 128 -7.53 -9.19 10.57
CA ASN A 128 -8.20 -10.37 10.04
C ASN A 128 -7.70 -10.79 8.65
N VAL A 129 -7.06 -9.88 7.92
CA VAL A 129 -6.60 -10.13 6.54
C VAL A 129 -5.07 -10.08 6.46
N LEU A 130 -4.43 -9.08 7.05
CA LEU A 130 -3.02 -8.78 6.73
C LEU A 130 -1.99 -9.28 7.74
N VAL A 131 -2.27 -9.32 9.05
CA VAL A 131 -1.23 -9.59 10.07
C VAL A 131 -0.44 -10.89 9.86
N GLY A 132 -1.08 -11.91 9.29
CA GLY A 132 -0.44 -13.21 9.05
C GLY A 132 0.05 -13.45 7.63
N THR A 133 -0.11 -12.49 6.72
CA THR A 133 0.23 -12.73 5.32
C THR A 133 1.70 -12.47 5.03
N TYR A 134 2.13 -12.94 3.86
CA TYR A 134 3.48 -12.78 3.34
C TYR A 134 3.42 -12.03 2.00
N GLY A 135 4.25 -11.01 1.84
CA GLY A 135 4.36 -10.18 0.65
C GLY A 135 5.59 -10.53 -0.18
N LYS A 136 5.43 -10.60 -1.51
CA LYS A 136 6.55 -10.59 -2.48
C LYS A 136 6.39 -9.39 -3.38
N THR A 137 7.29 -8.43 -3.21
CA THR A 137 7.19 -7.12 -3.86
C THR A 137 8.38 -6.88 -4.77
N ALA A 138 8.10 -6.54 -6.02
CA ALA A 138 9.11 -6.22 -7.02
C ALA A 138 8.83 -4.84 -7.61
N HIS A 139 9.81 -3.94 -7.49
CA HIS A 139 9.75 -2.60 -8.06
C HIS A 139 10.53 -2.54 -9.37
N THR A 140 9.88 -2.03 -10.42
CA THR A 140 10.50 -1.70 -11.70
C THR A 140 10.89 -0.22 -11.79
N TRP A 141 10.23 0.66 -11.02
CA TRP A 141 10.65 2.05 -10.88
C TRP A 141 11.44 2.23 -9.59
N ARG A 142 12.73 2.53 -9.70
CA ARG A 142 13.61 2.62 -8.54
C ARG A 142 13.25 3.79 -7.63
N PHE A 143 13.43 3.60 -6.32
CA PHE A 143 13.17 4.62 -5.30
C PHE A 143 14.04 5.87 -5.45
N ASP A 144 15.25 5.74 -5.98
CA ASP A 144 16.21 6.82 -6.22
C ASP A 144 16.07 7.46 -7.62
N ALA A 145 15.18 6.92 -8.46
CA ALA A 145 14.96 7.34 -9.83
C ALA A 145 13.59 7.99 -10.05
N GLN A 146 12.95 8.50 -8.99
CA GLN A 146 11.61 9.11 -9.07
C GLN A 146 11.55 10.31 -10.02
N ASN A 147 12.67 11.00 -10.25
CA ASN A 147 12.75 12.16 -11.16
C ASN A 147 13.07 11.77 -12.62
N LYS A 148 13.22 10.48 -12.93
CA LYS A 148 13.45 10.01 -14.30
C LYS A 148 12.14 10.05 -15.11
N THR A 149 12.26 10.05 -16.44
CA THR A 149 11.10 10.03 -17.34
C THR A 149 10.66 8.61 -17.71
N VAL A 150 11.53 7.61 -17.53
CA VAL A 150 11.27 6.18 -17.77
C VAL A 150 11.91 5.34 -16.66
N PRO A 151 11.37 4.15 -16.34
CA PRO A 151 11.96 3.24 -15.35
C PRO A 151 13.19 2.53 -15.93
N GLU A 152 14.37 3.06 -15.65
CA GLU A 152 15.65 2.49 -16.08
C GLU A 152 16.15 1.44 -15.07
N GLY A 153 16.67 0.31 -15.55
CA GLY A 153 17.29 -0.72 -14.72
C GLY A 153 16.55 -2.07 -14.72
N ILE A 154 17.00 -2.97 -13.85
CA ILE A 154 16.34 -4.27 -13.62
C ILE A 154 15.26 -4.13 -12.54
N PRO A 155 14.26 -5.04 -12.50
CA PRO A 155 13.37 -5.14 -11.35
C PRO A 155 14.14 -5.47 -10.07
N GLU A 156 13.77 -4.82 -8.98
CA GLU A 156 14.38 -5.00 -7.66
C GLU A 156 13.38 -5.54 -6.66
N LEU A 157 13.81 -6.47 -5.81
CA LEU A 157 13.01 -6.89 -4.66
C LEU A 157 13.08 -5.85 -3.55
N VAL A 158 11.93 -5.55 -2.97
CA VAL A 158 11.81 -4.69 -1.79
C VAL A 158 11.16 -5.49 -0.68
N MET A 159 11.56 -5.19 0.55
CA MET A 159 11.24 -5.97 1.74
C MET A 159 10.58 -5.10 2.81
N GLY A 160 9.74 -5.72 3.64
CA GLY A 160 9.10 -5.08 4.78
C GLY A 160 9.99 -5.01 6.02
N TYR A 161 9.69 -4.08 6.92
CA TYR A 161 10.40 -3.95 8.19
C TYR A 161 9.92 -5.00 9.20
N THR A 162 10.80 -5.46 10.08
CA THR A 162 10.57 -6.58 10.99
C THR A 162 10.71 -6.21 12.47
N GLU A 163 11.32 -5.06 12.80
CA GLU A 163 11.54 -4.63 14.17
C GLU A 163 11.70 -3.11 14.31
N ASP A 164 11.72 -2.65 15.57
CA ASP A 164 11.92 -1.24 15.92
C ASP A 164 13.34 -0.76 15.56
N GLY A 165 13.46 0.50 15.15
CA GLY A 165 14.76 1.14 14.87
C GLY A 165 15.32 0.90 13.46
N GLN A 166 14.62 0.16 12.60
CA GLN A 166 15.05 -0.07 11.21
C GLN A 166 14.70 1.07 10.24
N ILE A 167 13.74 1.92 10.60
CA ILE A 167 13.27 3.05 9.79
C ILE A 167 13.48 4.38 10.54
N THR A 168 13.81 5.44 9.81
CA THR A 168 14.01 6.77 10.36
C THR A 168 12.67 7.40 10.79
N PRO A 169 12.57 7.96 12.01
CA PRO A 169 11.32 8.56 12.50
C PRO A 169 10.76 9.69 11.61
N ASP A 170 11.65 10.47 11.01
CA ASP A 170 11.27 11.55 10.10
C ASP A 170 10.56 11.03 8.83
N PHE A 171 10.95 9.84 8.34
CA PHE A 171 10.31 9.22 7.17
C PHE A 171 8.87 8.79 7.50
N VAL A 172 8.67 8.15 8.66
CA VAL A 172 7.33 7.80 9.16
C VAL A 172 6.48 9.04 9.35
N THR A 173 7.03 10.09 9.98
CA THR A 173 6.32 11.34 10.24
C THR A 173 5.85 12.02 8.94
N LYS A 174 6.64 11.97 7.86
CA LYS A 174 6.23 12.52 6.56
C LYS A 174 5.02 11.80 5.97
N ARG A 175 4.96 10.47 6.07
CA ARG A 175 3.79 9.68 5.66
C ARG A 175 2.58 10.04 6.50
N ASP A 176 2.76 10.14 7.81
CA ASP A 176 1.69 10.45 8.75
C ASP A 176 1.06 11.81 8.46
N VAL A 177 1.88 12.82 8.18
CA VAL A 177 1.41 14.14 7.70
C VAL A 177 0.66 14.02 6.37
N LEU A 178 1.15 13.21 5.43
CA LEU A 178 0.53 13.05 4.12
C LEU A 178 -0.88 12.46 4.20
N PHE A 179 -1.11 11.50 5.09
CA PHE A 179 -2.41 10.83 5.24
C PHE A 179 -3.25 11.34 6.43
N GLY A 180 -2.72 12.28 7.23
CA GLY A 180 -3.39 12.81 8.41
C GLY A 180 -3.60 11.77 9.51
N VAL A 181 -2.60 10.91 9.73
CA VAL A 181 -2.64 9.81 10.72
C VAL A 181 -1.53 9.96 11.76
N ASN A 182 -1.55 9.12 12.80
CA ASN A 182 -0.50 9.02 13.81
C ASN A 182 -0.12 7.55 14.02
N SER A 183 1.06 7.15 13.55
CA SER A 183 1.54 5.77 13.62
C SER A 183 1.67 5.25 15.06
N THR A 184 2.01 6.12 16.02
CA THR A 184 2.10 5.75 17.44
C THR A 184 0.72 5.41 18.00
N GLU A 185 -0.30 6.23 17.73
CA GLU A 185 -1.67 5.94 18.14
C GLU A 185 -2.23 4.68 17.47
N ILE A 186 -1.91 4.48 16.17
CA ILE A 186 -2.29 3.26 15.45
C ILE A 186 -1.64 2.03 16.08
N ARG A 187 -0.35 2.10 16.44
CA ARG A 187 0.34 1.02 17.15
C ARG A 187 -0.33 0.67 18.48
N GLU A 188 -0.67 1.68 19.28
CA GLU A 188 -1.38 1.49 20.55
C GLU A 188 -2.75 0.83 20.33
N GLN A 189 -3.51 1.26 19.32
CA GLN A 189 -4.80 0.64 18.97
C GLN A 189 -4.67 -0.82 18.54
N ARG A 190 -3.49 -1.23 18.05
CA ARG A 190 -3.19 -2.57 17.55
C ARG A 190 -2.47 -3.45 18.56
N GLU A 191 -2.30 -3.02 19.82
CA GLU A 191 -1.60 -3.80 20.87
C GLU A 191 -2.22 -5.19 21.11
N ASN A 192 -3.52 -5.34 20.86
CA ASN A 192 -4.26 -6.58 21.07
C ASN A 192 -4.29 -7.49 19.83
N ILE A 193 -3.65 -7.10 18.73
CA ILE A 193 -3.48 -7.99 17.58
C ILE A 193 -2.49 -9.08 17.97
N THR A 194 -2.93 -10.33 17.89
CA THR A 194 -2.06 -11.49 18.13
C THR A 194 -1.12 -11.68 16.95
N LYS A 195 0.19 -11.53 17.18
CA LYS A 195 1.21 -11.83 16.17
C LYS A 195 1.26 -13.34 15.90
N PRO A 196 1.08 -13.78 14.65
CA PRO A 196 1.23 -15.19 14.32
C PRO A 196 2.69 -15.64 14.44
N VAL A 197 2.88 -16.94 14.67
CA VAL A 197 4.21 -17.55 14.55
C VAL A 197 4.62 -17.53 13.09
N LEU A 198 5.77 -16.95 12.79
CA LEU A 198 6.29 -16.87 11.43
C LEU A 198 6.70 -18.25 10.93
N ILE A 199 6.39 -18.54 9.68
CA ILE A 199 6.81 -19.75 8.98
C ILE A 199 8.25 -19.53 8.49
N GLU A 200 9.09 -20.54 8.70
CA GLU A 200 10.49 -20.51 8.26
C GLU A 200 10.59 -20.23 6.76
N GLY A 201 11.53 -19.35 6.43
CA GLY A 201 11.97 -19.04 5.08
C GLY A 201 11.62 -17.64 4.60
N ALA A 202 10.78 -16.90 5.31
CA ALA A 202 10.59 -15.46 5.08
C ALA A 202 11.67 -14.63 5.79
N ASP A 203 11.70 -13.33 5.51
CA ASP A 203 12.49 -12.35 6.28
C ASP A 203 14.01 -12.63 6.28
N SER A 204 14.53 -13.16 5.18
CA SER A 204 15.89 -13.70 5.05
C SER A 204 17.05 -12.71 5.25
N TRP A 205 16.77 -11.41 5.36
CA TRP A 205 17.78 -10.40 5.68
C TRP A 205 18.00 -10.21 7.19
N VAL A 206 17.17 -10.84 8.04
CA VAL A 206 17.27 -10.77 9.51
C VAL A 206 18.29 -11.79 10.06
N SER A 207 18.78 -12.72 9.23
CA SER A 207 19.73 -13.79 9.60
C SER A 207 21.19 -13.41 9.54
#